data_AF-A0A661M8U8-F1
#
_entry.id   AF-A0A661M8U8-F1
#
_cell.length_a   1.000
_cell.length_b   1.000
_cell.length_c   1.000
_cell.angle_alpha   90.00
_cell.angle_beta   90.00
_cell.angle_gamma   90.00
#
_symmetry.space_group_name_H-M   'P 1'
#
loop_
_entity.id
_entity.type
_entity.pdbx_description
1 polymer ?
#
loop_
_entity_poly.entity_id
_entity_poly.type
_entity_poly.pdbx_seq_one_letter_code
_entity_poly.pdbx_strand_id
1 'polypeptide(L)'
;MQEQAVNRFYSDERTRGRVHGAINDYLGFHDESNGGDVETRKAGYTTMINHYYDLVTDFYEHGWAKSFHFAPRFNSESFDASLARSEHFFALKLGLAPGMKVLDVG
;
A
#
# COMPACT_ATOMS: atom_id res chain seq x y z
N MET A 1 -10.83 7.91 -11.12
CA MET A 1 -11.73 7.79 -9.93
C MET A 1 -10.98 7.24 -8.72
N GLN A 2 -9.87 6.51 -8.90
CA GLN A 2 -9.09 5.91 -7.81
C GLN A 2 -8.23 6.94 -7.06
N GLU A 3 -7.58 7.86 -7.78
CA GLU A 3 -6.79 8.95 -7.19
C GLU A 3 -7.63 9.85 -6.25
N GLN A 4 -8.89 10.11 -6.61
CA GLN A 4 -9.84 10.84 -5.74
C GLN A 4 -10.24 10.06 -4.49
N ALA A 5 -10.33 8.72 -4.58
CA ALA A 5 -10.70 7.87 -3.44
C ALA A 5 -9.55 7.76 -2.41
N VAL A 6 -8.30 7.63 -2.88
CA VAL A 6 -7.10 7.61 -2.03
C VAL A 6 -6.89 8.96 -1.35
N ASN A 7 -7.00 10.07 -2.10
CA ASN A 7 -6.93 11.41 -1.51
C ASN A 7 -8.03 11.66 -0.46
N ARG A 8 -9.23 11.09 -0.67
CA ARG A 8 -10.32 11.23 0.30
C ARG A 8 -10.07 10.44 1.59
N PHE A 9 -9.46 9.26 1.50
CA PHE A 9 -9.16 8.41 2.67
C PHE A 9 -8.25 9.10 3.70
N TYR A 10 -7.17 9.76 3.25
CA TYR A 10 -6.24 10.50 4.14
C TYR A 10 -6.70 11.92 4.51
N SER A 11 -7.80 12.38 3.92
CA SER A 11 -8.39 13.69 4.24
C SER A 11 -9.39 13.64 5.39
N ASP A 12 -9.84 12.44 5.79
CA ASP A 12 -10.77 12.24 6.90
C ASP A 12 -10.05 12.26 8.26
N GLU A 13 -10.56 13.05 9.22
CA GLU A 13 -9.93 13.26 10.53
C GLU A 13 -9.81 11.97 11.33
N ARG A 14 -10.79 11.06 11.24
CA ARG A 14 -10.77 9.79 11.96
C ARG A 14 -9.67 8.88 11.42
N THR A 15 -9.52 8.81 10.09
CA THR A 15 -8.44 8.05 9.46
C THR A 15 -7.08 8.62 9.82
N ARG A 16 -6.93 9.96 9.79
CA ARG A 16 -5.69 10.64 10.20
C ARG A 16 -5.32 10.34 11.65
N GLY A 17 -6.28 10.39 12.57
CA GLY A 17 -6.06 10.08 13.98
C GLY A 17 -5.58 8.65 14.19
N ARG A 18 -6.20 7.67 13.51
CA ARG A 18 -5.78 6.26 13.57
C ARG A 18 -4.35 6.06 13.05
N VAL A 19 -4.03 6.63 11.89
CA VAL A 19 -2.69 6.52 11.28
C VAL A 19 -1.64 7.17 12.17
N HIS A 20 -1.93 8.36 12.71
CA HIS A 20 -1.01 9.04 13.63
C HIS A 20 -0.75 8.23 14.91
N GLY A 21 -1.78 7.59 15.47
CA GLY A 21 -1.63 6.66 16.59
C GLY A 21 -0.70 5.49 16.23
N ALA A 22 -0.96 4.82 15.11
CA ALA A 22 -0.15 3.69 14.64
C ALA A 22 1.33 4.08 14.41
N ILE A 23 1.60 5.28 13.89
CA ILE A 23 2.97 5.81 13.73
C ILE A 23 3.63 5.97 15.10
N ASN A 24 2.96 6.61 16.05
CA ASN A 24 3.53 6.87 17.38
C ASN A 24 3.80 5.56 18.13
N ASP A 25 2.86 4.61 18.07
CA ASP A 25 3.01 3.30 18.70
C ASP A 25 4.17 2.51 18.06
N TYR A 26 4.26 2.51 16.72
CA TYR A 26 5.36 1.87 15.98
C TYR A 26 6.71 2.49 16.32
N LEU A 27 6.82 3.83 16.30
CA LEU A 27 8.07 4.52 16.65
C LEU A 27 8.45 4.30 18.11
N GLY A 28 7.47 4.19 19.03
CA GLY A 28 7.71 3.89 20.44
C GLY A 28 8.39 2.53 20.65
N PHE A 29 8.09 1.51 19.83
CA PHE A 29 8.82 0.23 19.86
C PHE A 29 10.32 0.38 19.50
N HIS A 30 10.70 1.46 18.82
CA HIS A 30 12.08 1.72 18.40
C HIS A 30 12.75 2.84 19.19
N ASP A 31 12.06 3.46 20.14
CA ASP A 31 12.64 4.44 21.07
C ASP A 31 13.24 3.74 22.29
N GLU A 32 14.50 3.34 22.17
CA GLU A 32 15.23 2.67 23.25
C GLU A 32 15.42 3.57 24.49
N SER A 33 15.34 4.90 24.33
CA SER A 33 15.41 5.83 25.45
C SER A 33 14.12 5.90 26.27
N ASN A 34 13.03 5.36 25.74
CA ASN A 34 11.68 5.42 26.33
C ASN A 34 11.01 4.04 26.40
N GLY A 35 11.78 2.98 26.69
CA GLY A 35 11.24 1.64 26.97
C GLY A 35 11.03 0.75 25.73
N GLY A 36 11.40 1.20 24.54
CA GLY A 36 11.41 0.42 23.29
C GLY A 36 12.58 -0.57 23.20
N ASP A 37 12.92 -1.26 24.28
CA ASP A 37 14.00 -2.25 24.27
C ASP A 37 13.58 -3.56 23.56
N VAL A 38 14.54 -4.47 23.40
CA VAL A 38 14.35 -5.74 22.69
C VAL A 38 13.27 -6.61 23.36
N GLU A 39 13.18 -6.63 24.69
CA GLU A 39 12.20 -7.47 25.39
C GLU A 39 10.79 -6.88 25.29
N THR A 40 10.65 -5.56 25.38
CA THR A 40 9.38 -4.87 25.08
C THR A 40 8.92 -5.12 23.64
N ARG A 41 9.83 -5.03 22.66
CA ARG A 41 9.51 -5.35 21.26
C ARG A 41 9.08 -6.79 21.07
N LYS A 42 9.76 -7.75 21.71
CA LYS A 42 9.38 -9.17 21.65
C LYS A 42 8.00 -9.39 22.26
N ALA A 43 7.72 -8.79 23.41
CA ALA A 43 6.42 -8.90 24.07
C ALA A 43 5.29 -8.27 23.24
N GLY A 44 5.56 -7.14 22.58
CA GLY A 44 4.61 -6.42 21.73
C GLY A 44 4.66 -6.77 20.24
N TYR A 45 5.36 -7.85 19.86
CA TYR A 45 5.74 -8.12 18.46
C TYR A 45 4.56 -8.10 17.50
N THR A 46 3.44 -8.74 17.86
CA THR A 46 2.24 -8.77 17.01
C THR A 46 1.72 -7.37 16.70
N THR A 47 1.64 -6.50 17.71
CA THR A 47 1.19 -5.11 17.55
C THR A 47 2.16 -4.33 16.68
N MET A 48 3.46 -4.44 16.95
CA MET A 48 4.52 -3.79 16.17
C MET A 48 4.46 -4.19 14.68
N ILE A 49 4.32 -5.49 14.37
CA ILE A 49 4.26 -5.97 12.99
C ILE A 49 2.97 -5.59 12.29
N ASN A 50 1.83 -5.59 12.99
CA ASN A 50 0.58 -5.11 12.41
C ASN A 50 0.68 -3.64 12.04
N HIS A 51 1.25 -2.80 12.92
CA HIS A 51 1.48 -1.39 12.60
C HIS A 51 2.44 -1.22 11.41
N TYR A 52 3.52 -2.01 11.32
CA TYR A 52 4.39 -1.98 10.15
C TYR A 52 3.60 -2.24 8.87
N TYR A 53 2.82 -3.32 8.81
CA TYR A 53 2.05 -3.67 7.61
C TYR A 53 0.95 -2.66 7.30
N ASP A 54 0.24 -2.14 8.30
CA ASP A 54 -0.75 -1.09 8.11
C ASP A 54 -0.13 0.17 7.48
N LEU A 55 1.03 0.61 8.02
CA LEU A 55 1.70 1.83 7.57
C LEU A 55 2.33 1.68 6.18
N VAL A 56 2.98 0.54 5.90
CA VAL A 56 3.60 0.34 4.58
C VAL A 56 2.56 0.08 3.50
N THR A 57 1.45 -0.62 3.80
CA THR A 57 0.38 -0.88 2.82
C THR A 57 -0.19 0.42 2.30
N ASP A 58 -0.46 1.36 3.21
CA ASP A 58 -0.95 2.70 2.91
C ASP A 58 0.00 3.46 1.95
N PHE A 59 1.32 3.37 2.18
CA PHE A 59 2.34 3.94 1.29
C PHE A 59 2.42 3.22 -0.06
N TYR A 60 2.37 1.89 -0.05
CA TYR A 60 2.43 1.10 -1.26
C TYR A 60 1.21 1.35 -2.15
N GLU A 61 -0.02 1.38 -1.61
CA GLU A 61 -1.20 1.69 -2.42
C GLU A 61 -1.14 3.08 -3.06
N HIS A 62 -0.52 4.06 -2.39
CA HIS A 62 -0.34 5.40 -2.96
C HIS A 62 0.61 5.40 -4.15
N GLY A 63 1.74 4.69 -4.07
CA GLY A 63 2.73 4.65 -5.16
C GLY A 63 2.43 3.62 -6.25
N TRP A 64 1.71 2.54 -5.93
CA TRP A 64 1.59 1.31 -6.73
C TRP A 64 0.17 0.88 -7.04
N ALA A 65 -0.81 1.68 -6.62
CA ALA A 65 -2.22 1.33 -6.65
C ALA A 65 -2.55 0.06 -5.84
N LYS A 66 -3.84 -0.26 -5.80
CA LYS A 66 -4.38 -1.36 -4.97
C LYS A 66 -3.94 -2.75 -5.41
N SER A 67 -3.53 -2.89 -6.67
CA SER A 67 -3.03 -4.15 -7.22
C SER A 67 -1.51 -4.29 -7.05
N PHE A 68 -0.84 -3.35 -6.37
CA PHE A 68 0.62 -3.30 -6.24
C PHE A 68 1.34 -3.40 -7.60
N HIS A 69 0.77 -2.77 -8.64
CA HIS A 69 1.24 -2.87 -10.02
C HIS A 69 2.18 -1.70 -10.37
N PHE A 70 3.45 -2.00 -10.69
CA PHE A 70 4.40 -1.02 -11.22
C PHE A 70 4.17 -0.78 -12.72
N ALA A 71 3.41 0.25 -13.07
CA ALA A 71 3.30 0.69 -14.46
C ALA A 71 4.32 1.78 -14.78
N PRO A 72 5.24 1.58 -15.74
CA PRO A 72 6.05 2.68 -16.27
C PRO A 72 5.13 3.77 -16.79
N ARG A 73 5.37 5.03 -16.44
CA ARG A 73 4.52 6.16 -16.84
C ARG A 73 5.21 7.02 -17.90
N PHE A 74 4.52 7.30 -19.00
CA PHE A 74 5.03 8.19 -20.03
C PHE A 74 4.79 9.66 -19.69
N ASN A 75 5.50 10.55 -20.40
CA ASN A 75 5.28 12.00 -20.26
C ASN A 75 3.82 12.33 -20.58
N SER A 76 3.21 13.14 -19.71
CA SER A 76 1.81 13.57 -19.80
C SER A 76 0.76 12.45 -19.61
N GLU A 77 1.16 11.24 -19.23
CA GLU A 77 0.25 10.16 -18.88
C GLU A 77 -0.16 10.26 -17.40
N SER A 78 -1.46 10.09 -17.09
CA SER A 78 -1.92 10.02 -15.70
C SER A 78 -1.53 8.69 -15.06
N PHE A 79 -1.53 8.64 -13.73
CA PHE A 79 -1.25 7.40 -13.02
C PHE A 79 -2.26 6.29 -13.37
N ASP A 80 -3.56 6.58 -13.25
CA ASP A 80 -4.65 5.68 -13.64
C ASP A 80 -4.49 5.17 -15.09
N ALA A 81 -4.10 6.05 -16.04
CA ALA A 81 -3.91 5.67 -17.44
C ALA A 81 -2.70 4.73 -17.64
N SER A 82 -1.60 4.95 -16.92
CA SER A 82 -0.39 4.12 -17.03
C SER A 82 -0.62 2.67 -16.58
N LEU A 83 -1.43 2.49 -15.53
CA LEU A 83 -1.84 1.18 -15.01
C LEU A 83 -2.70 0.46 -16.05
N ALA A 84 -3.78 1.11 -16.49
CA ALA A 84 -4.70 0.53 -17.46
C ALA A 84 -3.98 0.15 -18.78
N ARG A 85 -3.06 1.00 -19.26
CA ARG A 85 -2.26 0.67 -20.45
C ARG A 85 -1.40 -0.58 -20.23
N SER A 86 -0.69 -0.66 -19.10
CA SER A 86 0.20 -1.79 -18.81
C SER A 86 -0.59 -3.10 -18.68
N GLU A 87 -1.71 -3.08 -17.96
CA GLU A 87 -2.60 -4.24 -17.78
C GLU A 87 -3.25 -4.68 -19.11
N HIS A 88 -3.77 -3.75 -19.90
CA HIS A 88 -4.32 -4.06 -21.23
C HIS A 88 -3.25 -4.60 -22.18
N PHE A 89 -2.02 -4.08 -22.11
CA PHE A 89 -0.92 -4.58 -22.91
C PHE A 89 -0.56 -6.02 -22.55
N PHE A 90 -0.51 -6.37 -21.26
CA PHE A 90 -0.31 -7.76 -20.84
C PHE A 90 -1.42 -8.68 -21.33
N ALA A 91 -2.68 -8.29 -21.14
CA ALA A 91 -3.82 -9.07 -21.63
C ALA A 91 -3.77 -9.30 -23.14
N LEU A 92 -3.41 -8.27 -23.92
CA LEU A 92 -3.23 -8.35 -25.36
C LEU A 92 -2.07 -9.28 -25.74
N LYS A 93 -0.92 -9.18 -25.07
CA LYS A 93 0.27 -10.00 -25.36
C LYS A 93 0.08 -11.46 -25.02
N LEU A 94 -0.69 -11.75 -23.98
CA LEU A 94 -1.08 -13.10 -23.58
C LEU A 94 -2.24 -13.65 -24.43
N GLY A 95 -2.88 -12.82 -25.26
CA GLY A 95 -4.03 -13.22 -26.07
C GLY A 95 -5.26 -13.57 -25.23
N LEU A 96 -5.42 -12.93 -24.07
CA LEU A 96 -6.51 -13.23 -23.15
C LEU A 96 -7.85 -12.86 -23.80
N ALA A 97 -8.84 -13.74 -23.63
CA ALA A 97 -10.20 -13.55 -24.12
C ALA A 97 -11.22 -13.93 -23.03
N PRO A 98 -12.45 -13.38 -23.11
CA PRO A 98 -13.53 -13.75 -22.20
C PRO A 98 -13.74 -15.28 -22.16
N GLY A 99 -13.88 -15.83 -20.96
CA GLY A 99 -14.09 -17.26 -20.73
C GLY A 99 -12.81 -18.09 -20.57
N MET A 100 -11.63 -17.51 -20.78
CA MET A 100 -10.37 -18.20 -20.47
C MET A 100 -10.17 -18.33 -18.96
N LYS A 101 -9.64 -19.49 -18.54
CA LYS A 101 -9.10 -19.67 -17.19
C LYS A 101 -7.64 -19.24 -17.20
N VAL A 102 -7.31 -18.28 -16.33
CA VAL A 102 -5.98 -17.70 -16.22
C VAL A 102 -5.44 -17.92 -14.81
N LEU A 103 -4.12 -18.06 -14.70
CA LEU A 103 -3.40 -18.15 -13.43
C LEU A 103 -2.36 -17.03 -13.41
N ASP A 104 -2.45 -16.18 -12.40
CA ASP A 104 -1.40 -15.22 -12.05
C ASP A 104 -0.57 -15.82 -10.91
N VAL A 105 0.73 -15.98 -11.13
CA VAL A 105 1.66 -16.57 -10.16
C VAL A 105 2.61 -15.46 -9.69
N GLY A 106 2.30 -14.91 -8.51
CA GLY A 106 3.05 -13.85 -7.84
C GLY A 106 4.36 -14.32 -7.24
#